data_AF-A0A316VCT7-F1
#
_entry.id   AF-A0A316VCT7-F1
#
_cell.length_a   1.000
_cell.length_b   1.000
_cell.length_c   1.000
_cell.angle_alpha   90.00
_cell.angle_beta   90.00
_cell.angle_gamma   90.00
#
_symmetry.space_group_name_H-M   'P 1'
#
loop_
_entity.id
_entity.type
_entity.pdbx_description
1 polymer ?
#
loop_
_entity_poly.entity_id
_entity_poly.type
_entity_poly.pdbx_seq_one_letter_code
_entity_poly.pdbx_strand_id
1 'polypeptide(L)'
;MTSFHKVLAFIFLLAFTLTNLDPTCGQPTRSPSSRDDRLRKEIDHSDSRSRKEPYRREPHRSVDRPRKELYPKDDRKRKYESFRKNEDEPQYQKSQKSYRSTRSESSRWKYHSDKDSRTFRSQKPSVESVERQQLLKEEASRIRRNSRKDIKTSKEEIKRLTKEFNQFHDARLAADRAEIRVGNTVRDAWAGKYIELETAKSNIRRHERAGNYLHHTPAVSQALHEQADKLKAGPERLEAEMADLKSKGKHDEGLEWIHNYKHIQEHNEFLDKVNRHAGSIFMDKQLLRKYKKY
;
A
#
# COMPACT_ATOMS: atom_id res chain seq x y z
N MET A 1 -41.48 15.41 -5.90
CA MET A 1 -41.63 14.24 -5.01
C MET A 1 -40.49 13.20 -5.09
N THR A 2 -39.38 13.45 -5.80
CA THR A 2 -38.35 12.42 -6.09
C THR A 2 -37.10 12.43 -5.21
N SER A 3 -36.87 13.43 -4.35
CA SER A 3 -35.68 13.46 -3.48
C SER A 3 -35.88 12.69 -2.17
N PHE A 4 -37.04 12.85 -1.53
CA PHE A 4 -37.36 12.19 -0.26
C PHE A 4 -37.37 10.66 -0.37
N HIS A 5 -37.92 10.13 -1.47
CA HIS A 5 -37.94 8.69 -1.75
C HIS A 5 -36.55 8.11 -2.01
N LYS A 6 -35.62 8.90 -2.57
CA LYS A 6 -34.23 8.47 -2.78
C LYS A 6 -33.45 8.42 -1.47
N VAL A 7 -33.69 9.36 -0.56
CA VAL A 7 -33.07 9.37 0.77
C VAL A 7 -33.60 8.19 1.60
N LEU A 8 -34.91 7.94 1.57
CA LEU A 8 -35.51 6.77 2.23
C LEU A 8 -35.01 5.45 1.64
N ALA A 9 -34.92 5.32 0.32
CA ALA A 9 -34.37 4.12 -0.31
C ALA A 9 -32.90 3.88 0.07
N PHE A 10 -32.11 4.95 0.20
CA PHE A 10 -30.72 4.85 0.64
C PHE A 10 -30.62 4.43 2.12
N ILE A 11 -31.48 4.95 2.99
CA ILE A 11 -31.55 4.56 4.41
C ILE A 11 -31.98 3.09 4.55
N PHE A 12 -32.98 2.64 3.77
CA PHE A 12 -33.39 1.24 3.77
C PHE A 12 -32.29 0.29 3.26
N LEU A 13 -31.56 0.68 2.21
CA LEU A 13 -30.43 -0.10 1.71
C LEU A 13 -29.31 -0.21 2.76
N LEU A 14 -29.04 0.88 3.48
CA LEU A 14 -28.04 0.92 4.55
C LEU A 14 -28.48 0.10 5.78
N ALA A 15 -29.76 0.14 6.16
CA ALA A 15 -30.30 -0.68 7.24
C ALA A 15 -30.33 -2.18 6.87
N PHE A 16 -30.64 -2.52 5.63
CA PHE A 16 -30.69 -3.93 5.16
C PHE A 16 -29.30 -4.56 5.05
N THR A 17 -28.28 -3.78 4.70
CA THR A 17 -26.87 -4.25 4.68
C THR A 17 -26.26 -4.39 6.07
N LEU A 18 -26.79 -3.67 7.07
CA LEU A 18 -26.32 -3.77 8.45
C LEU A 18 -27.01 -4.88 9.26
N THR A 19 -28.20 -5.33 8.84
CA THR A 19 -29.00 -6.34 9.58
C THR A 19 -28.82 -7.78 9.10
N ASN A 20 -28.23 -8.01 7.91
CA ASN A 20 -27.92 -9.36 7.41
C ASN A 20 -26.52 -9.89 7.81
N LEU A 21 -25.91 -9.31 8.85
CA LEU A 21 -24.69 -9.87 9.46
C LEU A 21 -25.08 -10.70 10.70
N ASP A 22 -25.84 -11.75 10.49
CA ASP A 22 -25.91 -12.85 11.46
C ASP A 22 -24.56 -13.59 11.45
N PRO A 23 -24.03 -14.00 12.61
CA PRO A 23 -22.75 -14.66 12.72
C PRO A 23 -22.92 -16.16 12.41
N THR A 24 -23.22 -16.51 11.16
CA THR A 24 -23.02 -17.89 10.72
C THR A 24 -21.53 -18.16 10.56
N CYS A 25 -21.00 -18.88 11.55
CA CYS A 25 -19.72 -19.56 11.51
C CYS A 25 -19.71 -20.48 10.26
N GLY A 26 -19.01 -20.08 9.19
CA GLY A 26 -18.89 -20.95 8.01
C GLY A 26 -18.55 -20.23 6.70
N GLN A 27 -17.25 -20.24 6.38
CA GLN A 27 -16.63 -19.99 5.08
C GLN A 27 -16.50 -18.53 4.55
N PRO A 28 -15.34 -18.19 3.95
CA PRO A 28 -15.08 -16.87 3.41
C PRO A 28 -15.66 -16.74 2.00
N THR A 29 -16.85 -16.16 1.87
CA THR A 29 -17.34 -15.69 0.57
C THR A 29 -16.76 -14.31 0.23
N ARG A 30 -15.87 -14.30 -0.76
CA ARG A 30 -15.46 -13.13 -1.56
C ARG A 30 -16.69 -12.37 -2.07
N SER A 31 -16.74 -11.06 -1.85
CA SER A 31 -17.58 -10.10 -2.60
C SER A 31 -17.24 -8.64 -2.29
N PRO A 32 -17.61 -7.65 -3.14
CA PRO A 32 -16.67 -6.74 -3.79
C PRO A 32 -16.64 -5.32 -3.24
N SER A 33 -15.65 -4.58 -3.75
CA SER A 33 -15.31 -3.19 -3.47
C SER A 33 -16.49 -2.21 -3.33
N SER A 34 -16.51 -1.49 -2.21
CA SER A 34 -17.15 -0.18 -2.12
C SER A 34 -16.08 0.90 -2.05
N ARG A 35 -16.17 1.80 -3.02
CA ARG A 35 -15.47 3.08 -3.14
C ARG A 35 -15.80 4.01 -1.97
N ASP A 36 -14.95 5.03 -1.88
CA ASP A 36 -15.07 6.26 -1.11
C ASP A 36 -14.54 6.21 0.32
N ASP A 37 -13.27 6.60 0.44
CA ASP A 37 -12.76 7.43 1.54
C ASP A 37 -11.40 8.01 1.10
N ARG A 38 -11.47 9.03 0.24
CA ARG A 38 -10.41 10.02 0.09
C ARG A 38 -10.81 11.18 0.99
N LEU A 39 -10.11 11.40 2.10
CA LEU A 39 -9.89 12.72 2.68
C LEU A 39 -8.70 12.67 3.67
N ARG A 40 -7.59 13.24 3.19
CA ARG A 40 -6.64 14.12 3.90
C ARG A 40 -6.53 13.95 5.42
N LYS A 41 -5.43 13.33 5.88
CA LYS A 41 -4.85 13.59 7.20
C LYS A 41 -4.05 14.88 7.12
N GLU A 42 -4.64 15.98 7.59
CA GLU A 42 -3.88 17.08 8.18
C GLU A 42 -3.53 16.65 9.61
N ILE A 43 -2.24 16.70 9.93
CA ILE A 43 -1.69 16.46 11.26
C ILE A 43 -1.66 17.83 11.93
N ASP A 44 -2.65 18.13 12.78
CA ASP A 44 -2.56 19.28 13.67
C ASP A 44 -1.85 18.87 14.96
N HIS A 45 -0.65 19.43 15.10
CA HIS A 45 0.13 19.46 16.34
C HIS A 45 -0.17 20.75 17.09
N SER A 46 -1.22 20.75 17.91
CA SER A 46 -1.40 21.78 18.94
C SER A 46 -2.40 21.32 19.99
N ASP A 47 -1.90 20.72 21.07
CA ASP A 47 -2.28 21.10 22.44
C ASP A 47 -1.61 20.18 23.45
N SER A 48 -0.45 20.61 23.94
CA SER A 48 0.17 20.07 25.15
C SER A 48 1.01 21.17 25.80
N ARG A 49 0.34 22.22 26.25
CA ARG A 49 0.90 23.21 27.19
C ARG A 49 -0.14 23.52 28.24
N SER A 50 -0.10 22.80 29.37
CA SER A 50 -0.43 23.33 30.70
C SER A 50 -0.46 22.18 31.72
N ARG A 51 0.65 21.98 32.43
CA ARG A 51 0.67 22.04 33.90
C ARG A 51 2.11 21.92 34.40
N LYS A 52 2.61 23.01 34.99
CA LYS A 52 3.82 23.05 35.80
C LYS A 52 3.50 22.42 37.16
N GLU A 53 4.30 21.45 37.59
CA GLU A 53 4.58 21.24 39.01
C GLU A 53 6.10 21.26 39.26
N PRO A 54 6.58 21.86 40.36
CA PRO A 54 7.99 22.05 40.61
C PRO A 54 8.54 20.90 41.47
N TYR A 55 9.37 20.03 40.90
CA TYR A 55 10.18 19.10 41.71
C TYR A 55 11.54 19.71 42.02
N ARG A 56 11.78 19.85 43.33
CA ARG A 56 13.06 20.16 43.99
C ARG A 56 14.19 19.31 43.42
N ARG A 57 15.30 19.96 43.06
CA ARG A 57 16.60 19.32 42.80
C ARG A 57 17.24 18.93 44.11
N GLU A 58 17.49 17.64 44.30
CA GLU A 58 18.57 17.17 45.18
C GLU A 58 19.83 16.88 44.33
N PRO A 59 21.03 17.22 44.83
CA PRO A 59 22.28 17.01 44.09
C PRO A 59 22.80 15.58 44.30
N HIS A 60 22.61 14.72 43.29
CA HIS A 60 23.25 13.41 43.28
C HIS A 60 24.71 13.51 42.81
N ARG A 61 25.59 13.06 43.71
CA ARG A 61 27.01 12.76 43.51
C ARG A 61 27.28 12.00 42.22
N SER A 62 28.29 12.48 41.49
CA SER A 62 28.98 11.79 40.41
C SER A 62 29.57 10.47 40.90
N VAL A 63 29.02 9.36 40.42
CA VAL A 63 29.64 8.04 40.50
C VAL A 63 30.21 7.72 39.12
N ASP A 64 31.47 7.30 39.13
CA ASP A 64 32.35 7.07 37.99
C ASP A 64 31.69 6.29 36.85
N ARG A 65 31.61 6.94 35.68
CA ARG A 65 31.28 6.29 34.42
C ARG A 65 32.59 5.80 33.79
N PRO A 66 32.78 4.50 33.53
CA PRO A 66 33.96 4.02 32.85
C PRO A 66 34.02 4.60 31.42
N ARG A 67 35.19 5.14 31.12
CA ARG A 67 35.61 5.77 29.88
C ARG A 67 35.36 4.81 28.72
N LYS A 68 34.46 5.14 27.79
CA LYS A 68 34.36 4.42 26.51
C LYS A 68 35.66 4.66 25.75
N GLU A 69 36.42 3.59 25.56
CA GLU A 69 37.57 3.56 24.67
C GLU A 69 37.14 4.04 23.28
N LEU A 70 37.83 5.07 22.78
CA LEU A 70 37.72 5.51 21.41
C LEU A 70 38.31 4.40 20.52
N TYR A 71 37.44 3.73 19.75
CA TYR A 71 37.91 2.97 18.60
C TYR A 71 38.59 3.93 17.60
N PRO A 72 39.77 3.60 17.06
CA PRO A 72 40.44 4.39 16.03
C PRO A 72 39.53 4.51 14.80
N LYS A 73 39.34 5.74 14.31
CA LYS A 73 38.45 6.09 13.20
C LYS A 73 38.90 5.56 11.83
N ASP A 74 40.04 4.89 11.74
CA ASP A 74 40.70 4.60 10.46
C ASP A 74 40.41 3.21 9.86
N ASP A 75 39.83 2.27 10.62
CA ASP A 75 39.58 0.92 10.08
C ASP A 75 38.25 0.75 9.33
N ARG A 76 37.33 1.72 9.43
CA ARG A 76 36.06 1.67 8.66
C ARG A 76 36.23 2.03 7.18
N LYS A 77 37.32 2.69 6.78
CA LYS A 77 37.55 3.03 5.37
C LYS A 77 38.13 1.87 4.55
N ARG A 78 38.94 0.98 5.14
CA ARG A 78 39.53 -0.15 4.40
C ARG A 78 38.52 -1.22 3.98
N LYS A 79 37.44 -1.42 4.74
CA LYS A 79 36.43 -2.45 4.42
C LYS A 79 35.45 -2.04 3.31
N TYR A 80 35.38 -0.74 3.00
CA TYR A 80 34.56 -0.21 1.90
C TYR A 80 35.33 0.00 0.58
N GLU A 81 36.66 -0.02 0.61
CA GLU A 81 37.49 0.12 -0.60
C GLU A 81 37.90 -1.21 -1.24
N SER A 82 37.88 -2.33 -0.50
CA SER A 82 38.17 -3.66 -1.06
C SER A 82 37.01 -4.28 -1.86
N PHE A 83 35.76 -3.85 -1.62
CA PHE A 83 34.59 -4.30 -2.39
C PHE A 83 34.35 -3.52 -3.67
N ARG A 84 35.13 -2.47 -3.95
CA ARG A 84 34.99 -1.66 -5.18
C ARG A 84 35.97 -2.03 -6.29
N LYS A 85 36.90 -2.97 -6.04
CA LYS A 85 37.97 -3.30 -6.98
C LYS A 85 37.89 -4.67 -7.66
N ASN A 86 37.02 -5.57 -7.20
CA ASN A 86 36.86 -6.88 -7.83
C ASN A 86 35.37 -7.18 -7.96
N GLU A 87 34.75 -6.77 -9.07
CA GLU A 87 33.70 -7.52 -9.75
C GLU A 87 33.33 -6.77 -11.04
N ASP A 88 33.35 -7.53 -12.12
CA ASP A 88 33.27 -7.16 -13.52
C ASP A 88 32.15 -6.16 -13.87
N GLU A 89 32.58 -4.99 -14.34
CA GLU A 89 31.73 -3.97 -14.92
C GLU A 89 31.33 -4.42 -16.35
N PRO A 90 30.04 -4.67 -16.65
CA PRO A 90 29.64 -5.05 -18.01
C PRO A 90 29.94 -3.90 -18.98
N GLN A 91 30.72 -4.21 -20.03
CA GLN A 91 31.03 -3.35 -21.17
C GLN A 91 29.77 -2.91 -21.92
N TYR A 92 29.03 -1.95 -21.41
CA TYR A 92 27.90 -1.38 -22.15
C TYR A 92 27.73 0.12 -21.91
N GLN A 93 28.83 0.88 -21.84
CA GLN A 93 28.75 2.35 -21.78
C GLN A 93 29.96 3.12 -22.34
N LYS A 94 30.71 2.54 -23.29
CA LYS A 94 31.83 3.23 -23.97
C LYS A 94 31.57 3.72 -25.40
N SER A 95 30.34 3.61 -25.94
CA SER A 95 30.05 4.09 -27.30
C SER A 95 29.45 5.50 -27.41
N GLN A 96 29.24 6.24 -26.32
CA GLN A 96 28.54 7.54 -26.36
C GLN A 96 29.39 8.80 -26.07
N LYS A 97 30.73 8.69 -26.03
CA LYS A 97 31.62 9.84 -25.75
C LYS A 97 32.70 10.09 -26.81
N SER A 98 32.43 9.87 -28.09
CA SER A 98 33.37 10.25 -29.18
C SER A 98 32.80 11.17 -30.28
N TYR A 99 31.63 11.78 -30.10
CA TYR A 99 31.04 12.68 -31.12
C TYR A 99 30.90 14.12 -30.64
N ARG A 100 31.88 14.63 -29.90
CA ARG A 100 31.89 16.03 -29.46
C ARG A 100 33.29 16.63 -29.49
N SER A 101 33.91 16.70 -30.68
CA SER A 101 34.97 17.67 -31.00
C SER A 101 35.52 17.43 -32.41
N THR A 102 34.94 18.09 -33.42
CA THR A 102 35.69 18.62 -34.59
C THR A 102 34.91 19.83 -35.09
N ARG A 103 35.08 20.94 -34.38
CA ARG A 103 34.86 22.28 -34.91
C ARG A 103 36.16 22.67 -35.60
N SER A 104 36.25 22.42 -36.91
CA SER A 104 37.27 22.99 -37.78
C SER A 104 36.67 23.17 -39.17
N GLU A 105 36.53 24.44 -39.53
CA GLU A 105 36.64 25.03 -40.86
C GLU A 105 36.83 24.07 -42.05
N SER A 106 35.87 24.07 -42.98
CA SER A 106 36.13 24.33 -44.40
C SER A 106 34.82 24.22 -45.19
N SER A 107 34.83 24.76 -46.41
CA SER A 107 33.79 24.61 -47.44
C SER A 107 32.63 25.60 -47.39
N ARG A 108 33.05 26.86 -47.55
CA ARG A 108 32.53 27.82 -48.53
C ARG A 108 32.06 27.12 -49.82
N TRP A 109 30.81 26.69 -49.89
CA TRP A 109 30.10 26.47 -51.15
C TRP A 109 28.99 27.51 -51.25
N LYS A 110 29.25 28.51 -52.11
CA LYS A 110 28.21 29.39 -52.66
C LYS A 110 27.23 28.50 -53.42
N TYR A 111 26.09 28.20 -52.82
CA TYR A 111 24.93 27.73 -53.57
C TYR A 111 24.25 28.95 -54.21
N HIS A 112 24.26 28.96 -55.54
CA HIS A 112 23.40 29.82 -56.33
C HIS A 112 21.95 29.50 -55.97
N SER A 113 21.29 30.43 -55.29
CA SER A 113 19.85 30.41 -55.04
C SER A 113 19.15 30.85 -56.32
N ASP A 114 19.04 29.94 -57.28
CA ASP A 114 18.06 30.08 -58.35
C ASP A 114 16.67 29.97 -57.72
N LYS A 115 15.95 31.09 -57.81
CA LYS A 115 14.57 31.29 -57.37
C LYS A 115 13.61 30.55 -58.31
N ASP A 116 13.66 29.22 -58.32
CA ASP A 116 12.59 28.44 -58.92
C ASP A 116 11.57 28.07 -57.85
N SER A 117 10.59 28.95 -57.78
CA SER A 117 9.31 28.81 -57.08
C SER A 117 8.53 27.59 -57.60
N ARG A 118 8.98 26.38 -57.26
CA ARG A 118 8.11 25.21 -57.29
C ARG A 118 7.13 25.34 -56.14
N THR A 119 5.95 25.85 -56.47
CA THR A 119 4.71 25.63 -55.76
C THR A 119 4.61 24.14 -55.40
N PHE A 120 4.99 23.80 -54.16
CA PHE A 120 4.66 22.50 -53.57
C PHE A 120 3.13 22.44 -53.53
N ARG A 121 2.55 21.87 -54.58
CA ARG A 121 1.14 21.55 -54.67
C ARG A 121 0.86 20.63 -53.49
N SER A 122 0.25 21.19 -52.44
CA SER A 122 -0.26 20.46 -51.29
C SER A 122 -1.14 19.33 -51.82
N GLN A 123 -0.56 18.13 -51.92
CA GLN A 123 -1.32 16.94 -52.24
C GLN A 123 -2.21 16.71 -51.02
N LYS A 124 -3.51 17.03 -51.18
CA LYS A 124 -4.52 16.70 -50.19
C LYS A 124 -4.34 15.21 -49.84
N PRO A 125 -4.25 14.86 -48.56
CA PRO A 125 -4.10 13.46 -48.16
C PRO A 125 -5.24 12.65 -48.79
N SER A 126 -4.92 11.51 -49.41
CA SER A 126 -5.94 10.62 -49.98
C SER A 126 -6.91 10.19 -48.88
N VAL A 127 -8.18 9.97 -49.23
CA VAL A 127 -9.22 9.52 -48.29
C VAL A 127 -8.75 8.31 -47.47
N GLU A 128 -8.09 7.37 -48.13
CA GLU A 128 -7.49 6.18 -47.52
C GLU A 128 -6.40 6.49 -46.46
N SER A 129 -5.59 7.53 -46.68
CA SER A 129 -4.58 7.95 -45.69
C SER A 129 -5.20 8.62 -44.46
N VAL A 130 -6.33 9.30 -44.61
CA VAL A 130 -7.07 9.92 -43.51
C VAL A 130 -7.77 8.86 -42.66
N GLU A 131 -8.44 7.91 -43.32
CA GLU A 131 -9.10 6.77 -42.65
C GLU A 131 -8.08 5.93 -41.87
N ARG A 132 -6.93 5.62 -42.46
CA ARG A 132 -5.85 4.88 -41.79
C ARG A 132 -5.31 5.62 -40.57
N GLN A 133 -5.18 6.95 -40.63
CA GLN A 133 -4.77 7.75 -39.48
C GLN A 133 -5.84 7.78 -38.37
N GLN A 134 -7.12 7.82 -38.72
CA GLN A 134 -8.21 7.77 -37.75
C GLN A 134 -8.22 6.42 -37.02
N LEU A 135 -8.10 5.30 -37.74
CA LEU A 135 -8.02 3.96 -37.14
C LEU A 135 -6.84 3.83 -36.14
N LEU A 136 -5.65 4.32 -36.50
CA LEU A 136 -4.49 4.31 -35.60
C LEU A 136 -4.72 5.16 -34.34
N LYS A 137 -5.38 6.33 -34.47
CA LYS A 137 -5.73 7.19 -33.34
C LYS A 137 -6.77 6.53 -32.42
N GLU A 138 -7.75 5.85 -33.00
CA GLU A 138 -8.77 5.11 -32.25
C GLU A 138 -8.15 3.94 -31.48
N GLU A 139 -7.30 3.15 -32.15
CA GLU A 139 -6.60 2.04 -31.53
C GLU A 139 -5.68 2.52 -30.40
N ALA A 140 -4.88 3.56 -30.64
CA ALA A 140 -4.05 4.19 -29.61
C ALA A 140 -4.90 4.68 -28.42
N SER A 141 -6.07 5.25 -28.69
CA SER A 141 -6.97 5.73 -27.65
C SER A 141 -7.63 4.59 -26.86
N ARG A 142 -7.94 3.47 -27.50
CA ARG A 142 -8.42 2.25 -26.84
C ARG A 142 -7.35 1.66 -25.93
N ILE A 143 -6.14 1.50 -26.45
CA ILE A 143 -4.99 0.99 -25.67
C ILE A 143 -4.75 1.89 -24.45
N ARG A 144 -4.74 3.22 -24.62
CA ARG A 144 -4.56 4.16 -23.50
C ARG A 144 -5.64 4.03 -22.43
N ARG A 145 -6.90 3.83 -22.83
CA ARG A 145 -8.02 3.65 -21.89
C ARG A 145 -7.84 2.37 -21.09
N ASN A 146 -7.51 1.26 -21.76
CA ASN A 146 -7.30 -0.04 -21.11
C ASN A 146 -6.11 0.00 -20.15
N SER A 147 -4.93 0.44 -20.59
CA SER A 147 -3.75 0.54 -19.73
C SER A 147 -3.96 1.45 -18.51
N ARG A 148 -4.75 2.52 -18.61
CA ARG A 148 -5.10 3.35 -17.44
C ARG A 148 -5.99 2.60 -16.44
N LYS A 149 -6.95 1.81 -16.94
CA LYS A 149 -7.83 0.98 -16.12
C LYS A 149 -7.01 -0.11 -15.43
N ASP A 150 -6.13 -0.77 -16.16
CA ASP A 150 -5.32 -1.91 -15.67
C ASP A 150 -4.26 -1.47 -14.65
N ILE A 151 -3.65 -0.29 -14.83
CA ILE A 151 -2.81 0.33 -13.80
C ILE A 151 -3.62 0.59 -12.53
N LYS A 152 -4.85 1.10 -12.66
CA LYS A 152 -5.68 1.43 -11.50
C LYS A 152 -6.07 0.17 -10.73
N THR A 153 -6.57 -0.86 -11.42
CA THR A 153 -6.95 -2.13 -10.80
C THR A 153 -5.74 -2.82 -10.16
N SER A 154 -4.60 -2.87 -10.83
CA SER A 154 -3.38 -3.47 -10.28
C SER A 154 -2.87 -2.72 -9.03
N LYS A 155 -2.99 -1.39 -8.98
CA LYS A 155 -2.66 -0.62 -7.77
C LYS A 155 -3.61 -0.90 -6.61
N GLU A 156 -4.91 -1.04 -6.90
CA GLU A 156 -5.91 -1.40 -5.88
C GLU A 156 -5.64 -2.81 -5.35
N GLU A 157 -5.27 -3.75 -6.23
CA GLU A 157 -4.92 -5.11 -5.86
C GLU A 157 -3.66 -5.20 -5.00
N ILE A 158 -2.58 -4.48 -5.36
CA ILE A 158 -1.38 -4.40 -4.52
C ILE A 158 -1.73 -3.89 -3.12
N LYS A 159 -2.54 -2.83 -3.02
CA LYS A 159 -2.98 -2.31 -1.72
C LYS A 159 -3.77 -3.34 -0.93
N ARG A 160 -4.66 -4.10 -1.58
CA ARG A 160 -5.43 -5.18 -0.95
C ARG A 160 -4.50 -6.26 -0.41
N LEU A 161 -3.58 -6.75 -1.24
CA LEU A 161 -2.59 -7.77 -0.88
C LEU A 161 -1.70 -7.32 0.28
N THR A 162 -1.21 -6.07 0.26
CA THR A 162 -0.39 -5.53 1.35
C THR A 162 -1.20 -5.46 2.65
N LYS A 163 -2.48 -5.07 2.58
CA LYS A 163 -3.35 -5.03 3.76
C LYS A 163 -3.58 -6.42 4.33
N GLU A 164 -3.91 -7.40 3.49
CA GLU A 164 -4.12 -8.80 3.87
C GLU A 164 -2.86 -9.39 4.52
N PHE A 165 -1.70 -9.19 3.89
CA PHE A 165 -0.41 -9.67 4.42
C PHE A 165 -0.09 -9.03 5.77
N ASN A 166 -0.25 -7.72 5.90
CA ASN A 166 0.04 -7.01 7.16
C ASN A 166 -0.88 -7.47 8.29
N GLN A 167 -2.19 -7.67 8.04
CA GLN A 167 -3.12 -8.14 9.07
C GLN A 167 -2.69 -9.49 9.67
N PHE A 168 -2.24 -10.40 8.80
CA PHE A 168 -1.74 -11.69 9.21
C PHE A 168 -0.39 -11.60 9.92
N HIS A 169 0.52 -10.77 9.41
CA HIS A 169 1.82 -10.55 10.02
C HIS A 169 1.70 -9.90 11.41
N ASP A 170 0.83 -8.89 11.55
CA ASP A 170 0.54 -8.20 12.82
C ASP A 170 -0.02 -9.17 13.86
N ALA A 171 -0.89 -10.11 13.46
CA ALA A 171 -1.43 -11.13 14.35
C ALA A 171 -0.36 -12.08 14.89
N ARG A 172 0.65 -12.42 14.07
CA ARG A 172 1.79 -13.23 14.52
C ARG A 172 2.72 -12.45 15.45
N LEU A 173 2.99 -11.18 15.16
CA LEU A 173 3.73 -10.30 16.08
C LEU A 173 2.98 -10.13 17.42
N ALA A 174 1.66 -10.06 17.38
CA ALA A 174 0.84 -10.04 18.59
C ALA A 174 0.95 -11.35 19.38
N ALA A 175 0.98 -12.50 18.70
CA ALA A 175 1.19 -13.80 19.35
C ALA A 175 2.56 -13.86 20.04
N ASP A 176 3.62 -13.33 19.41
CA ASP A 176 4.95 -13.21 20.03
C ASP A 176 4.92 -12.35 21.29
N ARG A 177 4.24 -11.19 21.23
CA ARG A 177 4.07 -10.31 22.40
C ARG A 177 3.22 -10.95 23.50
N ALA A 178 2.30 -11.83 23.14
CA ALA A 178 1.51 -12.62 24.07
C ALA A 178 2.24 -13.87 24.59
N GLU A 179 3.54 -14.03 24.27
CA GLU A 179 4.40 -15.15 24.66
C GLU A 179 3.98 -16.51 24.08
N ILE A 180 3.15 -16.51 23.05
CA ILE A 180 2.78 -17.72 22.31
C ILE A 180 3.82 -17.93 21.23
N ARG A 181 4.97 -18.47 21.64
CA ARG A 181 6.17 -18.60 20.79
C ARG A 181 5.92 -19.40 19.52
N VAL A 182 6.80 -19.22 18.54
CA VAL A 182 6.89 -20.10 17.36
C VAL A 182 7.07 -21.54 17.84
N GLY A 183 6.42 -22.49 17.16
CA GLY A 183 6.36 -23.89 17.60
C GLY A 183 5.24 -24.20 18.60
N ASN A 184 4.47 -23.20 19.04
CA ASN A 184 3.29 -23.47 19.87
C ASN A 184 2.13 -24.01 19.01
N THR A 185 1.59 -25.15 19.42
CA THR A 185 0.43 -25.86 18.82
C THR A 185 -0.80 -24.97 18.57
N VAL A 186 -1.05 -23.96 19.40
CA VAL A 186 -2.21 -23.08 19.27
C VAL A 186 -1.90 -21.74 18.59
N ARG A 187 -0.67 -21.51 18.13
CA ARG A 187 -0.24 -20.19 17.65
C ARG A 187 -1.10 -19.65 16.52
N ASP A 188 -1.34 -20.47 15.49
CA ASP A 188 -2.15 -20.08 14.34
C ASP A 188 -3.62 -19.85 14.71
N ALA A 189 -4.18 -20.68 15.60
CA ALA A 189 -5.56 -20.51 16.10
C ALA A 189 -5.70 -19.22 16.92
N TRP A 190 -4.74 -18.95 17.79
CA TRP A 190 -4.71 -17.72 18.59
C TRP A 190 -4.55 -16.48 17.70
N ALA A 191 -3.68 -16.53 16.69
CA ALA A 191 -3.51 -15.44 15.73
C ALA A 191 -4.80 -15.16 14.93
N GLY A 192 -5.52 -16.22 14.53
CA GLY A 192 -6.85 -16.09 13.94
C GLY A 192 -7.83 -15.36 14.85
N LYS A 193 -7.88 -15.73 16.14
CA LYS A 193 -8.72 -15.05 17.12
C LYS A 193 -8.33 -13.61 17.39
N TYR A 194 -7.04 -13.28 17.37
CA TYR A 194 -6.57 -11.90 17.45
C TYR A 194 -7.06 -11.06 16.26
N ILE A 195 -7.09 -11.62 15.04
CA ILE A 195 -7.64 -10.94 13.86
C ILE A 195 -9.14 -10.68 14.03
N GLU A 196 -9.90 -11.66 14.53
CA GLU A 196 -11.32 -11.50 14.86
C GLU A 196 -11.52 -10.39 15.91
N LEU A 197 -10.69 -10.37 16.96
CA LEU A 197 -10.74 -9.36 18.03
C LEU A 197 -10.52 -7.94 17.50
N GLU A 198 -9.46 -7.74 16.71
CA GLU A 198 -9.19 -6.42 16.12
C GLU A 198 -10.28 -5.99 15.13
N THR A 199 -10.88 -6.94 14.42
CA THR A 199 -12.03 -6.68 13.53
C THR A 199 -13.25 -6.25 14.33
N ALA A 200 -13.57 -6.95 15.43
CA ALA A 200 -14.66 -6.59 16.33
C ALA A 200 -14.45 -5.20 16.96
N LYS A 201 -13.25 -4.94 17.49
CA LYS A 201 -12.86 -3.62 18.03
C LYS A 201 -12.92 -2.52 16.98
N SER A 202 -12.53 -2.81 15.73
CA SER A 202 -12.62 -1.86 14.62
C SER A 202 -14.08 -1.52 14.27
N ASN A 203 -14.98 -2.52 14.27
CA ASN A 203 -16.39 -2.32 13.99
C ASN A 203 -17.07 -1.46 15.07
N ILE A 204 -16.81 -1.71 16.35
CA ILE A 204 -17.28 -0.85 17.46
C ILE A 204 -16.84 0.60 17.22
N ARG A 205 -15.52 0.81 17.01
CA ARG A 205 -14.96 2.14 16.71
C ARG A 205 -15.55 2.79 15.46
N ARG A 206 -16.02 2.00 14.48
CA ARG A 206 -16.67 2.52 13.27
C ARG A 206 -18.07 3.05 13.58
N HIS A 207 -18.86 2.29 14.34
CA HIS A 207 -20.18 2.71 14.77
C HIS A 207 -20.12 3.93 15.69
N GLU A 208 -19.19 3.95 16.66
CA GLU A 208 -18.99 5.10 17.54
C GLU A 208 -18.59 6.36 16.77
N ARG A 209 -17.61 6.25 15.85
CA ARG A 209 -17.21 7.39 15.01
C ARG A 209 -18.36 7.86 14.13
N ALA A 210 -19.08 6.96 13.47
CA ALA A 210 -20.22 7.31 12.64
C ALA A 210 -21.32 8.00 13.47
N GLY A 211 -21.59 7.52 14.69
CA GLY A 211 -22.51 8.15 15.63
C GLY A 211 -22.10 9.58 15.98
N ASN A 212 -20.82 9.80 16.28
CA ASN A 212 -20.26 11.12 16.56
C ASN A 212 -20.31 12.06 15.34
N TYR A 213 -20.01 11.56 14.14
CA TYR A 213 -20.11 12.36 12.90
C TYR A 213 -21.55 12.77 12.59
N LEU A 214 -22.52 11.91 12.88
CA LEU A 214 -23.93 12.11 12.62
C LEU A 214 -24.70 12.69 13.83
N HIS A 215 -24.01 13.34 14.78
CA HIS A 215 -24.62 13.92 15.99
C HIS A 215 -25.77 14.90 15.69
N HIS A 216 -25.72 15.58 14.54
CA HIS A 216 -26.78 16.48 14.07
C HIS A 216 -28.09 15.76 13.69
N THR A 217 -28.07 14.43 13.59
CA THR A 217 -29.23 13.58 13.33
C THR A 217 -29.46 12.65 14.54
N PRO A 218 -30.11 13.11 15.62
CA PRO A 218 -30.08 12.45 16.92
C PRO A 218 -30.52 10.98 16.88
N ALA A 219 -31.59 10.66 16.15
CA ALA A 219 -32.09 9.29 16.02
C ALA A 219 -31.06 8.33 15.39
N VAL A 220 -30.31 8.79 14.37
CA VAL A 220 -29.29 7.97 13.69
C VAL A 220 -28.04 7.85 14.56
N SER A 221 -27.60 8.95 15.19
CA SER A 221 -26.47 8.96 16.11
C SER A 221 -26.70 7.99 17.27
N GLN A 222 -27.88 8.06 17.90
CA GLN A 222 -28.27 7.19 19.00
C GLN A 222 -28.28 5.71 18.57
N ALA A 223 -28.92 5.38 17.44
CA ALA A 223 -28.96 4.01 16.94
C ALA A 223 -27.55 3.43 16.67
N LEU A 224 -26.61 4.26 16.20
CA LEU A 224 -25.23 3.83 15.96
C LEU A 224 -24.47 3.59 17.27
N HIS A 225 -24.68 4.41 18.30
CA HIS A 225 -24.09 4.19 19.62
C HIS A 225 -24.68 2.95 20.31
N GLU A 226 -26.00 2.76 20.25
CA GLU A 226 -26.65 1.55 20.77
C GLU A 226 -26.14 0.28 20.06
N GLN A 227 -25.91 0.36 18.74
CA GLN A 227 -25.31 -0.75 18.00
C GLN A 227 -23.86 -1.01 18.42
N ALA A 228 -23.07 0.05 18.65
CA ALA A 228 -21.72 -0.09 19.18
C ALA A 228 -21.71 -0.76 20.56
N ASP A 229 -22.65 -0.38 21.44
CA ASP A 229 -22.80 -0.96 22.77
C ASP A 229 -23.16 -2.45 22.72
N LYS A 230 -24.10 -2.84 21.83
CA LYS A 230 -24.44 -4.26 21.60
C LYS A 230 -23.25 -5.10 21.15
N LEU A 231 -22.31 -4.50 20.41
CA LEU A 231 -21.13 -5.20 19.91
C LEU A 231 -20.01 -5.36 20.96
N LYS A 232 -20.08 -4.69 22.11
CA LYS A 232 -19.02 -4.73 23.16
C LYS A 232 -18.81 -6.10 23.78
N ALA A 233 -19.84 -6.95 23.83
CA ALA A 233 -19.72 -8.33 24.33
C ALA A 233 -18.84 -9.23 23.44
N GLY A 234 -18.69 -8.89 22.15
CA GLY A 234 -17.90 -9.69 21.20
C GLY A 234 -16.41 -9.74 21.54
N PRO A 235 -15.73 -8.59 21.71
CA PRO A 235 -14.33 -8.54 22.15
C PRO A 235 -14.06 -9.29 23.45
N GLU A 236 -14.91 -9.17 24.46
CA GLU A 236 -14.73 -9.84 25.76
C GLU A 236 -14.74 -11.37 25.60
N ARG A 237 -15.68 -11.90 24.80
CA ARG A 237 -15.73 -13.33 24.48
C ARG A 237 -14.45 -13.80 23.77
N LEU A 238 -13.98 -13.03 22.79
CA LEU A 238 -12.78 -13.37 22.01
C LEU A 238 -11.52 -13.32 22.88
N GLU A 239 -11.41 -12.36 23.80
CA GLU A 239 -10.30 -12.28 24.75
C GLU A 239 -10.28 -13.51 25.69
N ALA A 240 -11.45 -13.97 26.14
CA ALA A 240 -11.56 -15.19 26.93
C ALA A 240 -11.16 -16.45 26.12
N GLU A 241 -11.63 -16.59 24.88
CA GLU A 241 -11.24 -17.67 23.96
C GLU A 241 -9.71 -17.69 23.72
N MET A 242 -9.10 -16.51 23.54
CA MET A 242 -7.66 -16.36 23.37
C MET A 242 -6.86 -16.74 24.62
N ALA A 243 -7.37 -16.41 25.81
CA ALA A 243 -6.76 -16.83 27.08
C ALA A 243 -6.83 -18.35 27.27
N ASP A 244 -7.98 -18.96 26.95
CA ASP A 244 -8.19 -20.41 26.97
C ASP A 244 -7.22 -21.12 26.00
N LEU A 245 -7.10 -20.62 24.76
CA LEU A 245 -6.12 -21.13 23.81
C LEU A 245 -4.69 -21.05 24.35
N LYS A 246 -4.30 -19.89 24.91
CA LYS A 246 -2.96 -19.71 25.50
C LYS A 246 -2.69 -20.76 26.58
N SER A 247 -3.68 -21.10 27.42
CA SER A 247 -3.53 -22.11 28.48
C SER A 247 -3.38 -23.55 27.97
N LYS A 248 -3.96 -23.86 26.81
CA LYS A 248 -3.92 -25.19 26.17
C LYS A 248 -2.67 -25.41 25.31
N GLY A 249 -2.02 -24.33 24.90
CA GLY A 249 -0.86 -24.35 24.04
C GLY A 249 0.34 -25.06 24.65
N LYS A 250 0.86 -26.07 23.93
CA LYS A 250 2.18 -26.67 24.20
C LYS A 250 3.15 -26.29 23.10
N HIS A 251 4.39 -26.02 23.50
CA HIS A 251 5.48 -25.81 22.57
C HIS A 251 6.00 -27.16 22.07
N ASP A 252 6.20 -27.23 20.75
CA ASP A 252 6.75 -28.37 20.04
C ASP A 252 7.83 -27.85 19.08
N GLU A 253 9.06 -28.31 19.27
CA GLU A 253 10.22 -27.92 18.46
C GLU A 253 10.04 -28.33 16.99
N GLY A 254 9.36 -29.45 16.72
CA GLY A 254 9.04 -29.88 15.35
C GLY A 254 8.10 -28.91 14.64
N LEU A 255 7.19 -28.29 15.39
CA LEU A 255 6.30 -27.24 14.86
C LEU A 255 7.03 -25.92 14.64
N GLU A 256 8.17 -25.68 15.27
CA GLU A 256 8.91 -24.42 15.09
C GLU A 256 9.39 -24.27 13.65
N TRP A 257 10.01 -25.33 13.11
CA TRP A 257 10.45 -25.34 11.72
C TRP A 257 9.27 -25.19 10.75
N ILE A 258 8.15 -25.87 11.02
CA ILE A 258 6.94 -25.79 10.19
C ILE A 258 6.38 -24.36 10.16
N HIS A 259 6.26 -23.72 11.32
CA HIS A 259 5.77 -22.33 11.40
C HIS A 259 6.70 -21.36 10.67
N ASN A 260 8.02 -21.49 10.86
CA ASN A 260 9.01 -20.65 10.20
C ASN A 260 8.98 -20.83 8.68
N TYR A 261 8.96 -22.08 8.21
CA TYR A 261 8.87 -22.40 6.79
C TYR A 261 7.59 -21.82 6.17
N LYS A 262 6.44 -22.04 6.81
CA LYS A 262 5.15 -21.50 6.38
C LYS A 262 5.17 -19.98 6.29
N HIS A 263 5.78 -19.30 7.26
CA HIS A 263 5.92 -17.84 7.23
C HIS A 263 6.75 -17.34 6.05
N ILE A 264 7.87 -17.99 5.76
CA ILE A 264 8.72 -17.66 4.61
C ILE A 264 7.96 -17.90 3.30
N GLN A 265 7.24 -19.02 3.20
CA GLN A 265 6.43 -19.35 2.03
C GLN A 265 5.35 -18.29 1.78
N GLU A 266 4.56 -17.95 2.80
CA GLU A 266 3.49 -16.95 2.70
C GLU A 266 4.03 -15.55 2.31
N HIS A 267 5.18 -15.16 2.84
CA HIS A 267 5.85 -13.92 2.47
C HIS A 267 6.33 -13.92 1.02
N ASN A 268 6.93 -15.01 0.56
CA ASN A 268 7.38 -15.13 -0.83
C ASN A 268 6.19 -15.13 -1.81
N GLU A 269 5.11 -15.84 -1.49
CA GLU A 269 3.88 -15.81 -2.29
C GLU A 269 3.26 -14.41 -2.37
N PHE A 270 3.29 -13.66 -1.25
CA PHE A 270 2.87 -12.26 -1.23
C PHE A 270 3.75 -11.41 -2.16
N LEU A 271 5.08 -11.49 -2.05
CA LEU A 271 6.00 -10.75 -2.90
C LEU A 271 5.81 -11.09 -4.37
N ASP A 272 5.61 -12.36 -4.71
CA ASP A 272 5.37 -12.79 -6.09
C ASP A 272 4.09 -12.21 -6.66
N LYS A 273 3.00 -12.14 -5.87
CA LYS A 273 1.74 -11.52 -6.29
C LYS A 273 1.92 -10.01 -6.49
N VAL A 274 2.60 -9.34 -5.57
CA VAL A 274 2.89 -7.90 -5.67
C VAL A 274 3.76 -7.60 -6.91
N ASN A 275 4.81 -8.38 -7.13
CA ASN A 275 5.72 -8.22 -8.26
C ASN A 275 5.01 -8.43 -9.60
N ARG A 276 4.09 -9.39 -9.69
CA ARG A 276 3.24 -9.58 -10.89
C ARG A 276 2.46 -8.31 -11.23
N HIS A 277 1.75 -7.74 -10.26
CA HIS A 277 0.99 -6.50 -10.49
C HIS A 277 1.89 -5.28 -10.74
N ALA A 278 3.05 -5.20 -10.07
CA ALA A 278 4.02 -4.15 -10.31
C ALA A 278 4.59 -4.22 -11.74
N GLY A 279 4.85 -5.44 -12.24
CA GLY A 279 5.24 -5.71 -13.62
C GLY A 279 4.17 -5.28 -14.63
N SER A 280 2.90 -5.63 -14.40
CA SER A 280 1.78 -5.17 -15.24
C SER A 280 1.70 -3.65 -15.29
N ILE A 281 1.79 -2.97 -14.14
CA ILE A 281 1.81 -1.51 -14.06
C ILE A 281 2.98 -0.93 -14.86
N PHE A 282 4.15 -1.54 -14.78
CA PHE A 282 5.32 -1.11 -15.53
C PHE A 282 5.07 -1.21 -17.04
N MET A 283 4.59 -2.35 -17.52
CA MET A 283 4.30 -2.57 -18.94
C MET A 283 3.24 -1.61 -19.47
N ASP A 284 2.14 -1.40 -18.74
CA ASP A 284 1.11 -0.45 -19.11
C ASP A 284 1.61 1.00 -19.14
N LYS A 285 2.50 1.38 -18.22
CA LYS A 285 3.14 2.69 -18.27
C LYS A 285 4.01 2.85 -19.52
N GLN A 286 4.70 1.79 -19.97
CA GLN A 286 5.47 1.82 -21.21
C GLN A 286 4.55 1.95 -22.43
N LEU A 287 3.43 1.23 -22.47
CA LEU A 287 2.41 1.38 -23.51
C LEU A 287 1.88 2.83 -23.55
N LEU A 288 1.52 3.39 -22.40
CA LEU A 288 1.06 4.79 -22.33
C LEU A 288 2.10 5.80 -22.83
N ARG A 289 3.40 5.56 -22.61
CA ARG A 289 4.48 6.39 -23.15
C ARG A 289 4.59 6.26 -24.67
N LYS A 290 4.54 5.03 -25.18
CA LYS A 290 4.58 4.74 -26.63
C LYS A 290 3.43 5.41 -27.37
N TYR A 291 2.21 5.30 -26.84
CA TYR A 291 0.99 5.84 -27.44
C TYR A 291 0.67 7.29 -27.00
N LYS A 292 1.58 8.00 -26.34
CA LYS A 292 1.43 9.43 -26.04
C LYS A 292 1.58 10.30 -27.29
N LYS A 293 2.30 9.81 -28.30
CA LYS A 293 2.64 10.53 -29.53
C LYS A 293 1.54 10.51 -30.60
N TYR A 294 0.53 9.65 -30.44
CA TYR A 294 -0.63 9.52 -31.34
C TYR A 294 -1.86 10.21 -30.73
#